data_AF-A0A924J792-F1
#
_entry.id   AF-A0A924J792-F1
#
_cell.length_a   1.000
_cell.length_b   1.000
_cell.length_c   1.000
_cell.angle_alpha   90.00
_cell.angle_beta   90.00
_cell.angle_gamma   90.00
#
_symmetry.space_group_name_H-M   'P 1'
#
loop_
_entity.id
_entity.type
_entity.pdbx_description
1 polymer ?
#
loop_
_entity_poly.entity_id
_entity_poly.type
_entity_poly.pdbx_seq_one_letter_code
_entity_poly.pdbx_strand_id
1 'polypeptide(L)'
;FFLYGYLQQKAAGYNTAEMAYNKALELDENYFDALYQLGLAYVDSANEALKAADSNQKFVSSINRAEVALLQAHEINQNDKSTVELLIEIYTRKNKLDKVQELKSKLEEF
;
A
#
# COMPACT_ATOMS: atom_id res chain seq x y z
N PHE A 1 6.02 -3.92 -18.40
CA PHE A 1 4.95 -3.04 -17.86
C PHE A 1 5.29 -2.47 -16.47
N PHE A 2 6.00 -3.20 -15.61
CA PHE A 2 6.53 -2.73 -14.32
C PHE A 2 7.28 -1.38 -14.38
N LEU A 3 8.29 -1.26 -15.26
CA LEU A 3 9.10 -0.04 -15.37
C LEU A 3 8.31 1.18 -15.86
N TYR A 4 7.24 0.96 -16.61
CA TYR A 4 6.39 2.03 -17.15
C TYR A 4 5.48 2.63 -16.08
N GLY A 5 4.92 1.80 -15.19
CA GLY A 5 4.15 2.25 -14.03
C GLY A 5 5.00 3.08 -13.06
N TYR A 6 6.23 2.62 -12.78
CA TYR A 6 7.19 3.34 -11.92
C TYR A 6 7.61 4.70 -12.52
N LEU A 7 7.88 4.75 -13.83
CA LEU A 7 8.26 6.01 -14.49
C LEU A 7 7.11 7.03 -14.55
N GLN A 8 5.87 6.54 -14.72
CA GLN A 8 4.65 7.36 -14.74
C GLN A 8 4.28 7.90 -13.34
N GLN A 9 4.55 7.15 -12.28
CA GLN A 9 4.36 7.59 -10.89
C GLN A 9 5.06 8.93 -10.62
N LYS A 10 6.24 9.12 -11.21
CA LYS A 10 7.05 10.34 -11.04
C LYS A 10 6.58 11.53 -11.89
N ALA A 11 5.67 11.34 -12.86
CA ALA A 11 5.34 12.35 -13.87
C ALA A 11 3.83 12.68 -14.01
N ALA A 12 2.90 11.81 -13.61
CA ALA A 12 1.48 11.95 -13.99
C ALA A 12 0.45 11.80 -12.84
N GLY A 13 0.90 11.66 -11.59
CA GLY A 13 0.01 11.59 -10.42
C GLY A 13 -0.60 10.21 -10.13
N TYR A 14 -1.08 10.04 -8.90
CA TYR A 14 -1.53 8.77 -8.29
C TYR A 14 -2.50 7.95 -9.15
N ASN A 15 -3.40 8.62 -9.88
CA ASN A 15 -4.42 7.97 -10.71
C ASN A 15 -3.82 7.09 -11.81
N THR A 16 -2.64 7.45 -12.35
CA THR A 16 -2.03 6.70 -13.45
C THR A 16 -1.29 5.46 -12.97
N ALA A 17 -0.70 5.51 -11.78
CA ALA A 17 -0.09 4.35 -11.15
C ALA A 17 -1.15 3.32 -10.75
N GLU A 18 -2.26 3.77 -10.14
CA GLU A 18 -3.42 2.92 -9.83
C GLU A 18 -3.95 2.20 -11.07
N MET A 19 -4.13 2.90 -12.19
CA MET A 19 -4.55 2.28 -13.45
C MET A 19 -3.53 1.25 -13.98
N ALA A 20 -2.23 1.53 -13.90
CA ALA A 20 -1.20 0.63 -14.40
C ALA A 20 -1.14 -0.67 -13.59
N TYR A 21 -1.24 -0.57 -12.26
CA TYR A 21 -1.25 -1.75 -11.39
C TYR A 21 -2.55 -2.53 -11.50
N ASN A 22 -3.72 -1.86 -11.58
CA ASN A 22 -4.99 -2.56 -11.79
C ASN A 22 -5.01 -3.36 -13.09
N LYS A 23 -4.44 -2.84 -14.19
CA LYS A 23 -4.28 -3.62 -15.42
C LYS A 23 -3.35 -4.82 -15.26
N ALA A 24 -2.32 -4.72 -14.42
CA ALA A 24 -1.46 -5.85 -14.13
C ALA A 24 -2.22 -6.91 -13.32
N LEU A 25 -3.08 -6.49 -12.39
CA LEU A 25 -3.95 -7.36 -11.59
C LEU A 25 -5.10 -7.99 -12.40
N GLU A 26 -5.55 -7.34 -13.48
CA GLU A 26 -6.48 -7.96 -14.44
C GLU A 26 -5.85 -9.14 -15.19
N LEU A 27 -4.52 -9.13 -15.37
CA LEU A 27 -3.79 -10.22 -16.03
C LEU A 27 -3.39 -11.31 -15.04
N ASP A 28 -2.99 -10.92 -13.84
CA ASP A 28 -2.66 -11.81 -12.73
C ASP A 28 -3.07 -11.16 -11.41
N GLU A 29 -4.20 -11.63 -10.86
CA GLU A 29 -4.79 -11.13 -9.62
C GLU A 29 -3.87 -11.31 -8.40
N ASN A 30 -2.92 -12.25 -8.48
CA ASN A 30 -1.96 -12.56 -7.41
C ASN A 30 -0.57 -12.00 -7.71
N TYR A 31 -0.46 -10.98 -8.58
CA TYR A 31 0.82 -10.39 -8.89
C TYR A 31 1.33 -9.53 -7.73
N PHE A 32 2.18 -10.13 -6.90
CA PHE A 32 2.75 -9.52 -5.69
C PHE A 32 3.29 -8.11 -5.92
N ASP A 33 4.16 -7.92 -6.93
CA ASP A 33 4.78 -6.61 -7.19
C ASP A 33 3.73 -5.54 -7.50
N ALA A 34 2.67 -5.90 -8.24
CA ALA A 34 1.59 -4.96 -8.57
C ALA A 34 0.78 -4.59 -7.32
N LEU A 35 0.44 -5.56 -6.46
CA LEU A 35 -0.25 -5.31 -5.19
C LEU A 35 0.58 -4.46 -4.24
N TYR A 36 1.87 -4.78 -4.10
CA TYR A 36 2.80 -4.04 -3.25
C TYR A 36 2.94 -2.59 -3.71
N GLN A 37 3.18 -2.38 -5.01
CA GLN A 37 3.32 -1.05 -5.58
C GLN A 37 2.02 -0.24 -5.56
N LEU A 38 0.87 -0.91 -5.69
CA LEU A 38 -0.45 -0.30 -5.54
C LEU A 38 -0.68 0.17 -4.09
N GLY A 39 -0.30 -0.67 -3.11
CA GLY A 39 -0.29 -0.32 -1.69
C GLY A 39 0.53 0.94 -1.40
N LEU A 40 1.76 0.99 -1.89
CA LEU A 40 2.64 2.17 -1.79
C LEU A 40 2.01 3.42 -2.40
N ALA A 41 1.47 3.32 -3.61
CA ALA A 41 0.82 4.45 -4.28
C ALA A 41 -0.36 5.01 -3.46
N TYR A 42 -1.12 4.16 -2.78
CA TYR A 42 -2.20 4.57 -1.89
C TYR A 42 -1.69 5.17 -0.57
N VAL A 43 -0.59 4.65 0.01
CA VAL A 43 0.07 5.27 1.18
C VAL A 43 0.51 6.69 0.86
N ASP A 44 1.14 6.90 -0.30
CA ASP A 44 1.56 8.22 -0.73
C ASP A 44 0.37 9.15 -0.99
N SER A 45 -0.70 8.64 -1.61
CA SER A 45 -1.96 9.39 -1.80
C SER A 45 -2.59 9.80 -0.46
N ALA A 46 -2.50 8.95 0.57
CA ALA A 46 -2.92 9.28 1.92
C ALA A 46 -2.03 10.37 2.52
N ASN A 47 -0.71 10.29 2.35
CA ASN A 47 0.23 11.31 2.83
C ASN A 47 -0.02 12.69 2.20
N GLU A 48 -0.26 12.74 0.90
CA GLU A 48 -0.64 14.00 0.24
C GLU A 48 -1.99 14.53 0.71
N ALA A 49 -2.95 13.64 1.01
CA ALA A 49 -4.22 14.06 1.59
C ALA A 49 -4.04 14.72 2.97
N LEU A 50 -3.10 14.27 3.80
CA LEU A 50 -2.82 14.92 5.09
C LEU A 50 -2.23 16.34 4.95
N LYS A 51 -1.54 16.63 3.83
CA LYS A 51 -0.99 17.96 3.56
C LYS A 51 -2.09 18.97 3.17
N ALA A 52 -3.23 18.48 2.67
CA ALA A 52 -4.38 19.31 2.33
C ALA A 52 -5.32 19.43 3.55
N ALA A 53 -5.51 20.66 4.04
CA ALA A 53 -6.16 20.96 5.32
C ALA A 53 -7.58 20.36 5.54
N ASP A 54 -8.31 19.98 4.49
CA ASP A 54 -9.69 19.46 4.55
C ASP A 54 -9.87 18.04 3.98
N SER A 55 -8.80 17.29 3.76
CA SER A 55 -8.87 16.02 3.00
C SER A 55 -8.93 14.75 3.87
N ASN A 56 -9.52 14.82 5.07
CA ASN A 56 -9.61 13.66 5.97
C ASN A 56 -10.31 12.45 5.34
N GLN A 57 -11.38 12.68 4.57
CA GLN A 57 -12.08 11.60 3.86
C GLN A 57 -11.17 10.93 2.81
N LYS A 58 -10.35 11.71 2.10
CA LYS A 58 -9.42 11.19 1.10
C LYS A 58 -8.29 10.40 1.78
N PHE A 59 -7.78 10.88 2.91
CA PHE A 59 -6.83 10.14 3.73
C PHE A 59 -7.39 8.77 4.14
N VAL A 60 -8.60 8.75 4.73
CA VAL A 60 -9.23 7.50 5.18
C VAL A 60 -9.49 6.55 4.01
N SER A 61 -9.93 7.05 2.85
CA SER A 61 -10.13 6.23 1.66
C SER A 61 -8.82 5.61 1.17
N SER A 62 -7.78 6.43 0.98
CA SER A 62 -6.49 5.98 0.49
C SER A 62 -5.82 5.00 1.47
N ILE A 63 -5.86 5.27 2.77
CA ILE A 63 -5.23 4.37 3.76
C ILE A 63 -5.94 3.02 3.85
N ASN A 64 -7.27 2.98 3.65
CA ASN A 64 -8.01 1.72 3.61
C ASN A 64 -7.69 0.91 2.34
N ARG A 65 -7.55 1.57 1.19
CA ARG A 65 -7.14 0.91 -0.05
C ARG A 65 -5.71 0.38 0.03
N ALA A 66 -4.81 1.13 0.67
CA ALA A 66 -3.45 0.67 0.96
C ALA A 66 -3.45 -0.59 1.84
N GLU A 67 -4.26 -0.61 2.92
CA GLU A 67 -4.40 -1.78 3.79
C GLU A 67 -4.82 -3.02 3.00
N VAL A 68 -5.84 -2.91 2.15
CA VAL A 68 -6.34 -4.04 1.36
C VAL A 68 -5.27 -4.57 0.41
N ALA A 69 -4.64 -3.69 -0.39
CA ALA A 69 -3.63 -4.11 -1.36
C ALA A 69 -2.42 -4.78 -0.69
N LEU A 70 -1.97 -4.24 0.44
CA LEU A 70 -0.83 -4.80 1.18
C LEU A 70 -1.18 -6.09 1.92
N LEU A 71 -2.42 -6.26 2.38
CA LEU A 71 -2.88 -7.54 2.93
C LEU A 71 -2.87 -8.63 1.86
N GLN A 72 -3.37 -8.33 0.65
CA GLN A 72 -3.30 -9.28 -0.47
C GLN A 72 -1.84 -9.60 -0.84
N ALA A 73 -0.95 -8.59 -0.90
CA ALA A 73 0.47 -8.81 -1.11
C ALA A 73 1.08 -9.72 -0.03
N HIS A 74 0.71 -9.49 1.24
CA HIS A 74 1.16 -10.31 2.36
C HIS A 74 0.64 -11.75 2.32
N GLU A 75 -0.58 -11.98 1.83
CA GLU A 75 -1.10 -13.33 1.63
C GLU A 75 -0.27 -14.12 0.61
N ILE A 76 0.23 -13.45 -0.44
CA ILE A 76 1.09 -14.05 -1.47
C ILE A 76 2.52 -14.27 -0.95
N ASN A 77 3.07 -13.30 -0.22
CA ASN A 77 4.39 -13.40 0.37
C ASN A 77 4.40 -12.96 1.84
N GLN A 78 4.15 -13.94 2.72
CA GLN A 78 4.02 -13.72 4.16
C GLN A 78 5.33 -13.31 4.84
N ASN A 79 6.47 -13.57 4.20
CA ASN A 79 7.79 -13.30 4.76
C ASN A 79 8.40 -11.99 4.23
N ASP A 80 7.65 -11.22 3.44
CA ASP A 80 8.12 -9.94 2.93
C ASP A 80 8.13 -8.88 4.04
N LYS A 81 9.33 -8.60 4.56
CA LYS A 81 9.54 -7.63 5.65
C LYS A 81 9.02 -6.25 5.29
N SER A 82 9.20 -5.81 4.04
CA SER A 82 8.77 -4.49 3.58
C SER A 82 7.24 -4.33 3.61
N THR A 83 6.49 -5.35 3.18
CA THR A 83 5.03 -5.37 3.28
C THR A 83 4.56 -5.31 4.73
N VAL A 84 5.21 -6.07 5.62
CA VAL A 84 4.91 -6.07 7.06
C VAL A 84 5.18 -4.69 7.69
N GLU A 85 6.29 -4.05 7.34
CA GLU A 85 6.63 -2.69 7.80
C GLU A 85 5.57 -1.65 7.38
N LEU A 86 5.11 -1.71 6.12
CA LEU A 86 4.06 -0.82 5.62
C LEU A 86 2.71 -1.07 6.32
N LEU A 87 2.37 -2.34 6.60
CA LEU A 87 1.17 -2.68 7.36
C LEU A 87 1.25 -2.15 8.80
N ILE A 88 2.42 -2.23 9.45
CA ILE A 88 2.67 -1.63 10.77
C ILE A 88 2.45 -0.11 10.72
N GLU A 89 2.97 0.57 9.71
CA GLU A 89 2.80 2.01 9.53
C GLU A 89 1.32 2.38 9.37
N ILE A 90 0.59 1.65 8.52
CA ILE A 90 -0.86 1.85 8.33
C ILE A 90 -1.63 1.63 9.63
N TYR A 91 -1.36 0.55 10.36
CA TYR A 91 -2.05 0.28 11.62
C TYR A 91 -1.71 1.27 12.72
N THR A 92 -0.48 1.79 12.74
CA THR A 92 -0.08 2.89 13.62
C THR A 92 -0.90 4.14 13.33
N ARG A 93 -1.04 4.52 12.06
CA ARG A 93 -1.84 5.68 11.63
C ARG A 93 -3.33 5.52 11.94
N LYS A 94 -3.82 4.28 11.95
CA LYS A 94 -5.21 3.93 12.30
C LYS A 94 -5.43 3.70 13.79
N ASN A 95 -4.40 3.87 14.62
CA ASN A 95 -4.41 3.62 16.06
C ASN A 95 -4.82 2.17 16.45
N LYS A 96 -4.51 1.17 15.60
CA LYS A 96 -4.72 -0.27 15.85
C LYS A 96 -3.45 -0.88 16.46
N LEU A 97 -3.17 -0.54 17.71
CA LEU A 97 -1.90 -0.87 18.39
C LEU A 97 -1.73 -2.37 18.67
N ASP A 98 -2.85 -3.10 18.84
CA ASP A 98 -2.92 -4.55 18.94
C ASP A 98 -2.27 -5.24 17.73
N LYS A 99 -2.68 -4.83 16.52
CA LYS A 99 -2.12 -5.36 15.27
C LYS A 99 -0.67 -4.95 15.05
N VAL A 100 -0.30 -3.75 15.46
CA VAL A 100 1.09 -3.28 15.39
C VAL A 100 2.00 -4.18 16.23
N GLN A 101 1.58 -4.51 17.46
CA GLN A 101 2.37 -5.37 18.32
C GLN A 101 2.49 -6.78 17.73
N GLU A 102 1.40 -7.35 17.22
CA GLU A 102 1.40 -8.66 16.57
C GLU A 102 2.39 -8.71 15.39
N LEU A 103 2.33 -7.74 14.48
CA LEU A 103 3.20 -7.71 13.30
C LEU A 103 4.67 -7.46 13.66
N LYS A 104 4.94 -6.64 14.68
CA LYS A 104 6.32 -6.42 15.16
C LYS A 104 6.92 -7.68 15.75
N SER A 105 6.17 -8.42 16.56
CA SER A 105 6.64 -9.70 17.10
C SER A 105 6.94 -10.69 15.99
N LYS A 106 6.09 -10.79 14.96
CA LYS A 106 6.39 -11.61 13.77
C LYS A 106 7.64 -11.15 13.02
N LEU A 107 7.91 -9.85 12.95
CA LEU A 107 9.10 -9.30 12.29
C LEU A 107 10.40 -9.73 12.98
N GLU A 108 10.38 -9.82 14.32
CA GLU A 108 11.52 -10.25 15.15
C GLU A 108 11.81 -11.75 15.06
N GLU A 109 10.82 -12.55 14.62
CA GLU A 109 10.95 -14.01 14.45
C GLU A 109 11.61 -14.43 13.11
N PHE A 110 11.86 -13.49 12.19
CA PHE A 110 12.50 -13.72 10.87
C PHE A 110 14.03 -13.48 10.85
#